data_AF-A0A924LUJ9-F1
#
_entry.id   AF-A0A924LUJ9-F1
#
_cell.length_a   1.000
_cell.length_b   1.000
_cell.length_c   1.000
_cell.angle_alpha   90.00
_cell.angle_beta   90.00
_cell.angle_gamma   90.00
#
_symmetry.space_group_name_H-M   'P 1'
#
loop_
_entity.id
_entity.type
_entity.pdbx_description
1 polymer ?
#
loop_
_entity_poly.entity_id
_entity_poly.type
_entity_poly.pdbx_seq_one_letter_code
_entity_poly.pdbx_strand_id
1 'polypeptide(L)'
;MSSSPSSAEAVNNLLDAMRQVVTLGASDLHLKAGSPPYVRLNGDLVPIPGAWTFSAEDMDAVVRELSRHVPNRLREFEQAGEADLAY
;
A
#
# COMPACT_ATOMS: atom_id res chain seq x y z
N MET A 1 -23.50 -1.07 -2.32
CA MET A 1 -23.12 -2.08 -1.31
C MET A 1 -21.77 -2.61 -1.75
N SER A 2 -20.68 -2.02 -1.26
CA SER A 2 -19.32 -2.42 -1.64
C SER A 2 -18.93 -3.55 -0.71
N SER A 3 -18.86 -4.76 -1.24
CA SER A 3 -18.35 -5.94 -0.56
C SER A 3 -16.91 -5.64 -0.13
N SER A 4 -16.57 -5.83 1.14
CA SER A 4 -15.18 -5.71 1.60
C SER A 4 -14.31 -6.66 0.77
N PRO A 5 -13.19 -6.18 0.19
CA PRO A 5 -12.27 -7.04 -0.57
C PRO A 5 -11.73 -8.17 0.30
N SER A 6 -11.37 -9.29 -0.33
CA SER A 6 -10.60 -10.33 0.36
C SER A 6 -9.16 -9.86 0.60
N SER A 7 -8.48 -10.37 1.62
CA SER A 7 -7.06 -10.04 1.87
C SER A 7 -6.16 -10.28 0.66
N ALA A 8 -6.45 -11.31 -0.15
CA ALA A 8 -5.73 -11.60 -1.38
C ALA A 8 -5.91 -10.51 -2.45
N GLU A 9 -7.09 -9.89 -2.52
CA GLU A 9 -7.38 -8.80 -3.46
C GLU A 9 -6.63 -7.53 -3.06
N ALA A 10 -6.60 -7.18 -1.77
CA ALA A 10 -5.80 -6.07 -1.26
C ALA A 10 -4.30 -6.22 -1.61
N VAL A 11 -3.76 -7.43 -1.45
CA VAL A 11 -2.37 -7.74 -1.81
C VAL A 11 -2.15 -7.64 -3.33
N ASN A 12 -3.08 -8.12 -4.15
CA ASN A 12 -2.96 -7.96 -5.61
C ASN A 12 -2.97 -6.48 -6.02
N ASN A 13 -3.85 -5.68 -5.42
CA ASN A 13 -3.93 -4.23 -5.67
C ASN A 13 -2.63 -3.52 -5.24
N LEU A 14 -2.00 -3.93 -4.14
CA LEU A 14 -0.69 -3.44 -3.72
C LEU A 14 0.36 -3.73 -4.81
N LEU A 15 0.46 -4.98 -5.27
CA LEU A 15 1.43 -5.39 -6.28
C LEU A 15 1.21 -4.64 -7.61
N ASP A 16 -0.04 -4.43 -8.01
CA ASP A 16 -0.37 -3.64 -9.19
C ASP A 16 0.03 -2.17 -9.02
N ALA A 17 -0.22 -1.56 -7.86
CA ALA A 17 0.23 -0.20 -7.58
C ALA A 17 1.76 -0.08 -7.61
N MET A 18 2.50 -1.06 -7.07
CA MET A 18 3.96 -1.10 -7.16
C MET A 18 4.46 -1.23 -8.61
N ARG A 19 3.80 -2.04 -9.44
CA ARG A 19 4.11 -2.12 -10.88
C ARG A 19 3.89 -0.79 -11.59
N GLN A 20 2.85 -0.04 -11.21
CA GLN A 20 2.58 1.28 -11.77
C GLN A 20 3.67 2.29 -11.41
N VAL A 21 4.24 2.24 -10.21
CA VAL A 21 5.40 3.09 -9.84
C VAL A 21 6.53 2.92 -10.86
N VAL A 22 6.90 1.67 -11.16
CA VAL A 22 7.94 1.36 -12.14
C VAL A 22 7.55 1.77 -13.56
N THR A 23 6.30 1.48 -13.95
CA THR A 23 5.77 1.77 -15.29
C THR A 23 5.73 3.27 -15.59
N LEU A 24 5.38 4.08 -14.59
CA LEU A 24 5.29 5.53 -14.70
C LEU A 24 6.66 6.22 -14.48
N GLY A 25 7.70 5.49 -14.06
CA GLY A 25 9.00 6.06 -13.70
C GLY A 25 8.95 6.91 -12.42
N ALA A 26 8.04 6.59 -11.50
CA ALA A 26 7.92 7.26 -10.20
C ALA A 26 8.99 6.78 -9.21
N SER A 27 9.25 7.60 -8.18
CA SER A 27 10.19 7.26 -7.11
C SER A 27 9.52 6.58 -5.91
N ASP A 28 8.30 7.00 -5.59
CA ASP A 28 7.61 6.62 -4.34
C ASP A 28 6.18 6.18 -4.63
N LEU A 29 5.69 5.24 -3.80
CA LEU A 29 4.29 4.86 -3.68
C LEU A 29 3.76 5.31 -2.32
N HIS A 30 2.66 6.06 -2.33
CA HIS A 30 1.95 6.48 -1.13
C HIS A 30 0.56 5.80 -1.10
N LEU A 31 0.30 5.08 -0.02
CA LEU A 31 -0.99 4.42 0.25
C LEU A 31 -1.60 5.00 1.52
N LYS A 32 -2.92 5.25 1.48
CA LYS A 32 -3.69 5.75 2.63
C LYS A 32 -5.11 5.22 2.54
N ALA A 33 -5.63 4.73 3.67
CA ALA A 33 -7.03 4.32 3.77
C ALA A 33 -7.99 5.46 3.38
N GLY A 34 -9.01 5.13 2.59
CA GLY A 34 -9.99 6.08 2.06
C GLY A 34 -9.49 6.92 0.88
N SER A 35 -8.32 6.61 0.32
CA SER A 35 -7.78 7.28 -0.87
C SER A 35 -7.23 6.28 -1.89
N PRO A 36 -7.17 6.64 -3.19
CA PRO A 36 -6.44 5.86 -4.17
C PRO A 36 -4.92 5.92 -3.87
N PRO A 37 -4.12 4.99 -4.43
CA PRO A 37 -2.68 5.12 -4.46
C PRO A 37 -2.21 6.40 -5.13
N TYR A 38 -1.19 7.01 -4.56
CA TYR A 38 -0.48 8.13 -5.17
C TYR A 38 0.95 7.74 -5.46
N VAL A 39 1.51 8.31 -6.52
CA VAL A 39 2.92 8.18 -6.86
C VAL A 39 3.59 9.55 -6.84
N ARG A 40 4.89 9.56 -6.55
CA ARG A 40 5.71 10.76 -6.73
C ARG A 40 6.31 10.78 -8.13
N LEU A 41 5.87 11.73 -8.96
CA LEU A 41 6.35 11.93 -10.32
C LEU A 41 6.95 13.33 -10.44
N ASN A 42 8.25 13.41 -10.74
CA ASN A 42 8.98 14.68 -10.87
C ASN A 42 8.81 15.61 -9.66
N GLY A 43 8.66 15.04 -8.46
CA GLY A 43 8.45 15.79 -7.20
C GLY A 43 6.99 15.93 -6.79
N ASP A 44 6.05 15.83 -7.72
CA ASP A 44 4.62 16.01 -7.47
C ASP A 44 3.94 14.70 -7.04
N LEU A 45 3.02 14.82 -6.10
CA LEU A 45 2.19 13.70 -5.64
C LEU A 45 0.93 13.60 -6.51
N VAL A 46 0.85 12.56 -7.34
CA VAL A 46 -0.21 12.40 -8.36
C VAL A 46 -0.93 11.06 -8.12
N PRO A 47 -2.28 11.02 -8.14
CA PRO A 47 -3.00 9.75 -7.99
C PRO A 47 -2.77 8.84 -9.20
N ILE A 48 -2.69 7.53 -8.97
CA ILE A 48 -2.65 6.55 -10.07
C ILE A 48 -4.03 6.54 -10.76
N PRO A 49 -4.14 6.90 -12.05
CA PRO A 49 -5.43 7.01 -12.71
C PRO A 49 -6.17 5.67 -12.74
N GLY A 50 -7.44 5.68 -12.32
CA GLY A 50 -8.31 4.49 -12.33
C GLY A 50 -7.97 3.45 -11.26
N ALA A 51 -7.05 3.72 -10.34
CA ALA A 51 -6.73 2.81 -9.26
C ALA A 51 -7.84 2.74 -8.20
N TRP A 52 -7.94 1.60 -7.54
CA TRP A 52 -8.88 1.38 -6.45
C TRP A 52 -8.49 2.17 -5.20
N THR A 53 -9.49 2.53 -4.41
CA THR A 53 -9.32 3.11 -3.08
C THR A 53 -9.11 2.00 -2.06
N PHE A 54 -8.04 2.10 -1.28
CA PHE A 54 -7.78 1.16 -0.18
C PHE A 54 -8.67 1.50 1.02
N SER A 55 -9.34 0.51 1.61
CA SER A 55 -10.01 0.64 2.90
C SER A 55 -9.02 0.54 4.06
N ALA A 56 -9.49 0.73 5.31
CA ALA A 56 -8.63 0.50 6.48
C ALA A 56 -8.26 -0.98 6.61
N GLU A 57 -9.23 -1.86 6.31
CA GLU A 57 -9.05 -3.31 6.33
C GLU A 57 -8.07 -3.78 5.25
N ASP A 58 -8.08 -3.17 4.06
CA ASP A 58 -7.09 -3.44 3.02
C ASP A 58 -5.68 -3.02 3.47
N MET A 59 -5.56 -1.87 4.14
CA MET A 59 -4.27 -1.40 4.65
C MET A 59 -3.70 -2.35 5.71
N ASP A 60 -4.55 -2.92 6.59
CA ASP A 60 -4.13 -3.94 7.55
C ASP A 60 -3.61 -5.20 6.85
N ALA A 61 -4.28 -5.65 5.79
CA ALA A 61 -3.82 -6.77 4.97
C ALA A 61 -2.47 -6.46 4.29
N VAL A 62 -2.31 -5.26 3.76
CA VAL A 62 -1.06 -4.77 3.15
C VAL A 62 0.09 -4.75 4.16
N VAL A 63 -0.10 -4.18 5.36
CA VAL A 63 0.93 -4.13 6.40
C VAL A 63 1.36 -5.54 6.82
N ARG A 64 0.40 -6.46 6.96
CA ARG A 64 0.69 -7.87 7.30
C ARG A 64 1.47 -8.58 6.19
N GLU A 65 1.17 -8.30 4.92
CA GLU A 65 1.92 -8.88 3.80
C GLU A 65 3.35 -8.31 3.72
N LEU A 66 3.50 -6.98 3.79
CA LEU A 66 4.82 -6.32 3.75
C LEU A 66 5.75 -6.80 4.89
N SER A 67 5.18 -7.07 6.06
CA SER A 67 5.93 -7.52 7.24
C SER A 67 6.04 -9.04 7.39
N ARG A 68 5.49 -9.84 6.45
CA ARG A 68 5.36 -11.30 6.56
C ARG A 68 6.66 -12.02 6.90
N HIS A 69 7.78 -11.55 6.35
CA HIS A 69 9.11 -12.14 6.56
C HIS A 69 9.93 -11.48 7.67
N VAL A 70 9.41 -10.42 8.27
CA VAL A 70 10.06 -9.62 9.32
C VAL A 70 9.09 -9.34 10.47
N PRO A 71 8.59 -10.36 11.19
CA PRO A 71 7.51 -10.21 12.18
C PRO A 71 7.83 -9.26 13.34
N ASN A 72 9.12 -8.95 13.57
CA ASN A 72 9.52 -7.91 14.53
C ASN A 72 9.05 -6.52 14.09
N ARG A 73 9.04 -6.22 12.78
CA ARG A 73 8.58 -4.94 12.24
C ARG A 73 7.07 -4.75 12.39
N LEU A 74 6.28 -5.83 12.26
CA LEU A 74 4.86 -5.77 12.57
C LEU A 74 4.61 -5.40 14.04
N ARG A 75 5.37 -6.03 14.96
CA ARG A 75 5.26 -5.70 16.40
C ARG A 75 5.69 -4.27 16.71
N GLU A 76 6.75 -3.78 16.09
CA GLU A 76 7.17 -2.37 16.20
C GLU A 76 6.05 -1.44 15.73
N PHE A 77 5.46 -1.71 14.56
CA PHE A 77 4.34 -0.94 14.03
C PHE A 77 3.13 -0.94 14.98
N GLU A 78 2.74 -2.10 15.52
CA GLU A 78 1.63 -2.21 16.47
C GLU A 78 1.87 -1.45 17.79
N GLN A 79 3.12 -1.30 18.23
CA GLN A 79 3.48 -0.65 19.49
C GLN A 79 3.78 0.84 19.37
N ALA A 80 4.48 1.23 18.29
CA ALA A 80 4.99 2.58 18.08
C ALA A 80 4.18 3.37 17.03
N GLY A 81 3.35 2.69 16.22
CA GLY A 81 2.58 3.29 15.13
C GLY A 81 3.36 3.46 13.82
N GLU A 82 4.64 3.06 13.78
CA GLU A 82 5.51 3.14 12.61
C GLU A 82 6.52 1.98 12.59
N ALA A 83 6.99 1.62 11.39
CA ALA A 83 8.09 0.69 11.21
C ALA A 83 8.72 0.86 9.81
N ASP A 84 10.04 0.70 9.73
CA ASP A 84 10.78 0.67 8.47
C ASP A 84 11.21 -0.76 8.12
N LEU A 85 11.00 -1.15 6.86
CA LEU A 85 11.36 -2.47 6.35
C LEU A 85 11.77 -2.42 4.88
N ALA A 86 12.49 -3.45 4.44
CA ALA A 86 12.79 -3.69 3.04
C ALA A 86 11.89 -4.84 2.52
N TYR A 87 11.36 -4.68 1.31
CA TYR A 87 10.42 -5.60 0.65
C TYR A 87 10.91 -5.92 -0.77
#